data_AF-A0A1M3F376-F1
#
_entry.id   AF-A0A1M3F376-F1
#
_cell.length_a   1.000
_cell.length_b   1.000
_cell.length_c   1.000
_cell.angle_alpha   90.00
_cell.angle_beta   90.00
_cell.angle_gamma   90.00
#
_symmetry.space_group_name_H-M   'P 1'
#
loop_
_entity.id
_entity.type
_entity.pdbx_description
1 polymer ?
#
loop_
_entity_poly.entity_id
_entity_poly.type
_entity_poly.pdbx_seq_one_letter_code
_entity_poly.pdbx_strand_id
1 'polypeptide(L)'
;MNPSAPWHHAPPVSADVAGGFVATEAPAMQQSIRSALRPGEGKGGPVVIEAQFVTGAAERVVIEWRNRYVGFVPTSHLAELRGQLAAAGKAVLWAPGLVYHDGKYWRVWVGPAPEGGFPEVEAGYDHLPEPPPSIFGIPLTRLRRDL
;
A
#
# COMPACT_ATOMS: atom_id res chain seq x y z
N MET A 1 -40.28 -12.65 -14.68
CA MET A 1 -39.41 -12.25 -13.56
C MET A 1 -38.11 -13.00 -13.71
N ASN A 2 -37.05 -12.31 -14.13
CA ASN A 2 -35.73 -12.91 -14.39
C ASN A 2 -34.90 -12.71 -13.11
N PRO A 3 -34.36 -13.77 -12.47
CA PRO A 3 -33.51 -13.60 -11.30
C PRO A 3 -32.22 -12.90 -11.74
N SER A 4 -31.92 -11.77 -11.09
CA SER A 4 -30.69 -11.00 -11.27
C SER A 4 -29.47 -11.91 -11.20
N ALA A 5 -28.66 -11.92 -12.26
CA ALA A 5 -27.41 -12.66 -12.29
C ALA A 5 -26.49 -12.20 -11.14
N PRO A 6 -25.79 -13.12 -10.45
CA PRO A 6 -24.78 -12.75 -9.48
C PRO A 6 -23.69 -11.96 -10.20
N TRP A 7 -23.26 -10.86 -9.60
CA TRP A 7 -22.16 -10.06 -10.10
C TRP A 7 -20.91 -10.93 -10.10
N HIS A 8 -20.53 -11.47 -11.25
CA HIS A 8 -19.31 -12.25 -11.39
C HIS A 8 -18.12 -11.30 -11.26
N HIS A 9 -17.59 -11.17 -10.04
CA HIS A 9 -16.24 -10.68 -9.88
C HIS A 9 -15.30 -11.64 -10.61
N ALA A 10 -14.49 -11.12 -11.52
CA ALA A 10 -13.44 -11.92 -12.13
C ALA A 10 -12.51 -12.44 -11.02
N PRO A 11 -12.04 -13.70 -11.08
CA PRO A 11 -11.19 -14.28 -10.05
C PRO A 11 -9.91 -13.43 -9.88
N PRO A 12 -9.40 -13.28 -8.65
CA PRO A 12 -8.14 -12.57 -8.41
C PRO A 12 -6.97 -13.21 -9.15
N VAL A 13 -6.06 -12.39 -9.66
CA VAL A 13 -4.85 -12.80 -10.38
C VAL A 13 -3.64 -12.42 -9.51
N SER A 14 -2.74 -13.38 -9.28
CA SER A 14 -1.47 -13.09 -8.60
C SER A 14 -0.58 -12.27 -9.51
N ALA A 15 0.00 -11.20 -8.98
CA ALA A 15 1.08 -10.48 -9.64
C ALA A 15 2.39 -11.26 -9.52
N ASP A 16 3.22 -11.16 -10.56
CA ASP A 16 4.64 -11.44 -10.45
C ASP A 16 5.33 -10.17 -9.94
N VAL A 17 6.02 -10.28 -8.81
CA VAL A 17 6.80 -9.19 -8.21
C VAL A 17 8.26 -9.58 -8.04
N ALA A 18 8.71 -10.62 -8.76
CA ALA A 18 10.05 -11.19 -8.67
C ALA A 18 10.46 -11.47 -7.20
N GLY A 19 11.54 -10.84 -6.72
CA GLY A 19 12.05 -10.96 -5.36
C GLY A 19 11.32 -10.11 -4.32
N GLY A 20 10.34 -9.32 -4.73
CA GLY A 20 9.62 -8.38 -3.87
C GLY A 20 10.31 -7.01 -3.72
N PHE A 21 9.58 -6.07 -3.12
CA PHE A 21 10.03 -4.70 -2.92
C PHE A 21 9.36 -4.04 -1.72
N VAL A 22 9.99 -3.00 -1.18
CA VAL A 22 9.36 -2.10 -0.21
C VAL A 22 8.48 -1.10 -0.96
N ALA A 23 7.28 -0.80 -0.46
CA ALA A 23 6.46 0.26 -1.01
C ALA A 23 7.05 1.64 -0.69
N THR A 24 6.95 2.57 -1.63
CA THR A 24 7.39 3.96 -1.46
C THR A 24 6.31 4.81 -0.78
N GLU A 25 6.74 5.98 -0.32
CA GLU A 25 5.95 7.03 0.35
C GLU A 25 5.42 6.61 1.72
N ALA A 26 6.16 5.77 2.43
CA ALA A 26 5.78 5.30 3.76
C ALA A 26 5.47 6.46 4.75
N PRO A 27 6.24 7.56 4.81
CA PRO A 27 5.91 8.69 5.68
C PRO A 27 4.53 9.28 5.38
N ALA A 28 4.20 9.47 4.10
CA ALA A 28 2.91 10.01 3.68
C ALA A 28 1.74 9.07 4.01
N MET A 29 1.98 7.75 4.01
CA MET A 29 0.93 6.72 4.15
C MET A 29 0.67 6.27 5.59
N GLN A 30 1.37 6.83 6.59
CA GLN A 30 1.27 6.37 7.99
C GLN A 30 -0.16 6.32 8.52
N GLN A 31 -0.98 7.34 8.25
CA GLN A 31 -2.37 7.36 8.70
C GLN A 31 -3.18 6.23 8.05
N SER A 32 -3.00 6.01 6.74
CA SER A 32 -3.71 4.96 6.01
C SER A 32 -3.33 3.56 6.50
N ILE A 33 -2.03 3.31 6.68
CA ILE A 33 -1.52 2.02 7.18
C ILE A 33 -2.04 1.75 8.59
N ARG A 34 -1.94 2.73 9.49
CA ARG A 34 -2.46 2.59 10.86
C ARG A 34 -3.97 2.38 10.91
N SER A 35 -4.71 2.99 9.98
CA SER A 35 -6.16 2.82 9.88
C SER A 35 -6.58 1.47 9.29
N ALA A 36 -5.68 0.81 8.55
CA ALA A 36 -5.91 -0.52 8.00
C ALA A 36 -5.59 -1.64 9.00
N LEU A 37 -4.71 -1.38 9.97
CA LEU A 37 -4.41 -2.30 11.08
C LEU A 37 -5.62 -2.48 12.00
N ARG A 38 -5.88 -3.72 12.41
CA ARG A 38 -6.86 -4.05 13.44
C ARG A 38 -6.24 -3.87 14.84
N PRO A 39 -7.06 -3.71 15.90
CA PRO A 39 -6.57 -3.65 17.27
C PRO A 39 -5.68 -4.86 17.61
N GLY A 40 -4.44 -4.60 18.04
CA GLY A 40 -3.49 -5.64 18.45
C GLY A 40 -2.57 -6.14 17.33
N GLU A 41 -2.86 -5.88 16.06
CA GLU A 41 -1.94 -6.19 14.96
C GLU A 41 -0.66 -5.36 15.09
N GLY A 42 0.48 -5.96 14.69
CA GLY A 42 1.79 -5.30 14.70
C GLY A 42 2.52 -5.29 16.05
N LYS A 43 1.87 -5.67 17.16
CA LYS A 43 2.53 -5.72 18.49
C LYS A 43 3.54 -6.87 18.65
N GLY A 44 3.38 -7.94 17.88
CA GLY A 44 4.19 -9.16 17.97
C GLY A 44 5.10 -9.42 16.76
N GLY A 45 5.16 -8.48 15.81
CA GLY A 45 5.92 -8.64 14.57
C GLY A 45 5.13 -8.19 13.33
N PRO A 46 5.66 -8.49 12.13
CA PRO A 46 5.04 -8.12 10.87
C PRO A 46 3.64 -8.72 10.70
N VAL A 47 2.78 -8.01 9.98
CA VAL A 47 1.40 -8.40 9.68
C VAL A 47 1.32 -8.85 8.24
N VAL A 48 0.85 -10.07 7.99
CA VAL A 48 0.63 -10.59 6.64
C VAL A 48 -0.53 -9.83 5.98
N ILE A 49 -0.30 -9.42 4.73
CA ILE A 49 -1.29 -8.72 3.93
C ILE A 49 -1.45 -9.35 2.54
N GLU A 50 -2.61 -9.14 1.95
CA GLU A 50 -2.85 -9.29 0.52
C GLU A 50 -2.80 -7.89 -0.07
N ALA A 51 -1.67 -7.55 -0.70
CA ALA A 51 -1.45 -6.27 -1.34
C ALA A 51 -2.14 -6.27 -2.70
N GLN A 52 -3.18 -5.46 -2.87
CA GLN A 52 -3.85 -5.28 -4.15
C GLN A 52 -3.24 -4.12 -4.92
N PHE A 53 -3.18 -4.22 -6.24
CA PHE A 53 -2.64 -3.16 -7.08
C PHE A 53 -3.76 -2.46 -7.83
N VAL A 54 -3.72 -1.14 -7.84
CA VAL A 54 -4.68 -0.30 -8.56
C VAL A 54 -3.95 0.78 -9.36
N THR A 55 -4.55 1.17 -10.49
CA THR A 55 -4.04 2.29 -11.28
C THR A 55 -4.33 3.61 -10.57
N GLY A 56 -3.28 4.37 -10.26
CA GLY A 56 -3.37 5.70 -9.70
C GLY A 56 -3.32 6.80 -10.76
N ALA A 57 -3.39 8.05 -10.30
CA ALA A 57 -3.17 9.21 -11.15
C ALA A 57 -1.70 9.30 -11.60
N ALA A 58 -1.45 10.02 -12.69
CA ALA A 58 -0.11 10.28 -13.23
C ALA A 58 0.72 9.00 -13.40
N GLU A 59 0.06 7.94 -13.91
CA GLU A 59 0.70 6.66 -14.22
C GLU A 59 1.30 5.89 -13.02
N ARG A 60 1.00 6.31 -11.80
CA ARG A 60 1.43 5.58 -10.60
C ARG A 60 0.63 4.29 -10.43
N VAL A 61 1.24 3.29 -9.81
CA VAL A 61 0.53 2.12 -9.29
C VAL A 61 0.49 2.24 -7.78
N VAL A 62 -0.72 2.13 -7.23
CA VAL A 62 -1.00 2.29 -5.81
C VAL A 62 -1.25 0.91 -5.21
N ILE A 63 -0.77 0.70 -3.99
CA ILE A 63 -1.00 -0.52 -3.23
C ILE A 63 -2.18 -0.28 -2.29
N GLU A 64 -3.18 -1.14 -2.40
CA GLU A 64 -4.37 -1.13 -1.57
C GLU A 64 -4.38 -2.32 -0.61
N TRP A 65 -4.75 -2.07 0.64
CA TRP A 65 -4.98 -3.09 1.63
C TRP A 65 -6.18 -2.70 2.50
N ARG A 66 -7.17 -3.61 2.62
CA ARG A 66 -8.42 -3.39 3.37
C ARG A 66 -9.12 -2.05 3.01
N ASN A 67 -9.25 -1.77 1.71
CA ASN A 67 -9.89 -0.56 1.19
C ASN A 67 -9.17 0.74 1.59
N ARG A 68 -7.84 0.70 1.73
CA ARG A 68 -6.97 1.83 2.04
C ARG A 68 -5.74 1.80 1.16
N TYR A 69 -5.33 2.96 0.64
CA TYR A 69 -4.04 3.10 -0.04
C TYR A 69 -2.91 3.15 0.99
N VAL A 70 -2.00 2.19 0.92
CA VAL A 70 -0.96 1.95 1.94
C VAL A 70 0.46 2.15 1.41
N GLY A 71 0.62 2.46 0.13
CA GLY A 71 1.92 2.69 -0.48
C GLY A 71 1.84 2.84 -1.98
N PHE A 72 2.98 3.17 -2.58
CA PHE A 72 3.15 3.21 -4.03
C PHE A 72 4.18 2.18 -4.47
N VAL A 73 4.03 1.71 -5.70
CA VAL A 73 5.02 0.84 -6.34
C VAL A 73 6.26 1.68 -6.72
N PRO A 74 7.48 1.24 -6.39
CA PRO A 74 8.70 1.93 -6.78
C PRO A 74 8.86 1.94 -8.31
N THR A 75 9.57 2.95 -8.83
CA THR A 75 9.78 3.15 -10.27
C THR A 75 10.40 1.94 -10.96
N SER A 76 11.25 1.18 -10.26
CA SER A 76 11.88 -0.05 -10.75
C SER A 76 10.90 -1.17 -11.12
N HIS A 77 9.69 -1.20 -10.52
CA HIS A 77 8.68 -2.25 -10.74
C HIS A 77 7.43 -1.73 -11.49
N LEU A 78 7.36 -0.42 -11.74
CA LEU A 78 6.15 0.25 -12.21
C LEU A 78 5.76 -0.19 -13.62
N ALA A 79 6.72 -0.29 -14.56
CA ALA A 79 6.43 -0.67 -15.94
C ALA A 79 5.85 -2.09 -16.04
N GLU A 80 6.43 -3.02 -15.30
CA GLU A 80 6.01 -4.42 -15.28
C GLU A 80 4.62 -4.58 -14.66
N LEU A 81 4.39 -4.02 -13.47
CA LEU A 81 3.09 -4.10 -12.80
C LEU A 81 1.98 -3.39 -13.57
N ARG A 82 2.28 -2.33 -14.31
CA ARG A 82 1.31 -1.72 -15.24
C ARG A 82 0.92 -2.66 -16.38
N GLY A 83 1.89 -3.38 -16.94
CA GLY A 83 1.63 -4.40 -17.96
C GLY A 83 0.71 -5.50 -17.42
N GLN A 84 0.99 -5.98 -16.20
CA GLN A 84 0.16 -6.99 -15.54
C GLN A 84 -1.24 -6.48 -15.20
N LEU A 85 -1.38 -5.24 -14.73
CA LEU A 85 -2.69 -4.62 -14.47
C LEU A 85 -3.52 -4.50 -15.76
N ALA A 86 -2.90 -4.07 -16.86
CA ALA A 86 -3.57 -4.00 -18.15
C ALA A 86 -4.02 -5.39 -18.64
N ALA A 87 -3.18 -6.42 -18.44
CA ALA A 87 -3.50 -7.80 -18.80
C ALA A 87 -4.61 -8.42 -17.92
N ALA A 88 -4.63 -8.09 -16.62
CA ALA A 88 -5.66 -8.55 -15.69
C ALA A 88 -7.05 -7.95 -15.99
N GLY A 89 -7.09 -6.76 -16.60
CA GLY A 89 -8.33 -6.10 -17.02
C GLY A 89 -9.21 -5.74 -15.84
N LYS A 90 -10.30 -6.49 -15.64
CA LYS A 90 -11.26 -6.29 -14.51
C LYS A 90 -10.95 -7.17 -13.30
N ALA A 91 -10.00 -8.09 -13.40
CA ALA A 91 -9.60 -8.92 -12.28
C ALA A 91 -8.77 -8.13 -11.27
N VAL A 92 -8.89 -8.48 -9.99
CA VAL A 92 -8.05 -7.92 -8.94
C VAL A 92 -6.64 -8.49 -9.10
N LEU A 93 -5.66 -7.63 -9.35
CA LEU A 93 -4.25 -8.00 -9.32
C LEU A 93 -3.74 -7.88 -7.88
N TRP A 94 -3.12 -8.91 -7.34
CA TRP A 94 -2.67 -8.92 -5.94
C TRP A 94 -1.35 -9.68 -5.72
N ALA A 95 -0.66 -9.41 -4.63
CA ALA A 95 0.51 -10.17 -4.19
C ALA A 95 0.50 -10.35 -2.66
N PRO A 96 1.15 -11.40 -2.12
CA PRO A 96 1.41 -11.46 -0.69
C PRO A 96 2.30 -10.29 -0.26
N GLY A 97 2.19 -9.88 1.00
CA GLY A 97 3.04 -8.85 1.56
C GLY A 97 3.08 -8.87 3.07
N LEU A 98 3.87 -7.96 3.63
CA LEU A 98 4.04 -7.79 5.06
C LEU A 98 4.00 -6.30 5.41
N VAL A 99 3.22 -5.94 6.41
CA VAL A 99 3.33 -4.63 7.08
C VAL A 99 4.26 -4.80 8.26
N TYR A 100 5.32 -4.00 8.32
CA TYR A 100 6.33 -4.06 9.38
C TYR A 100 6.67 -2.65 9.87
N HIS A 101 7.29 -2.56 11.04
CA HIS A 101 7.80 -1.30 11.56
C HIS A 101 9.33 -1.30 11.44
N ASP A 102 9.90 -0.30 10.78
CA ASP A 102 11.36 -0.20 10.54
C ASP A 102 12.12 0.53 11.67
N GLY A 103 11.41 0.91 12.74
CA GLY A 103 11.93 1.72 13.85
C GLY A 103 11.48 3.17 13.79
N LYS A 104 11.02 3.66 12.62
CA LYS A 104 10.52 5.02 12.42
C LYS A 104 9.10 5.05 11.85
N TYR A 105 8.81 4.20 10.87
CA TYR A 105 7.57 4.18 10.13
C TYR A 105 7.02 2.76 10.01
N TRP A 106 5.69 2.67 9.90
CA TRP A 106 5.08 1.48 9.32
C TRP A 106 5.37 1.45 7.82
N ARG A 107 5.94 0.35 7.33
CA ARG A 107 6.26 0.11 5.94
C ARG A 107 5.53 -1.12 5.41
N VAL A 108 5.41 -1.19 4.10
CA VAL A 108 4.81 -2.31 3.39
C VAL A 108 5.89 -2.97 2.56
N TRP A 109 6.12 -4.25 2.78
CA TRP A 109 6.85 -5.14 1.88
C TRP A 109 5.83 -5.87 1.00
N VAL A 110 6.12 -5.97 -0.29
CA VAL A 110 5.30 -6.67 -1.28
C VAL A 110 6.14 -7.78 -1.89
N GLY A 111 5.64 -9.01 -1.85
CA GLY A 111 6.35 -10.21 -2.27
C GLY A 111 6.49 -11.24 -1.15
N PRO A 112 7.18 -12.36 -1.43
CA PRO A 112 7.49 -13.40 -0.44
C PRO A 112 8.21 -12.80 0.78
N ALA A 113 8.00 -13.37 1.97
CA ALA A 113 8.69 -12.91 3.17
C ALA A 113 10.22 -12.98 2.98
N PRO A 114 10.96 -11.89 3.22
CA PRO A 114 12.39 -11.87 2.96
C PRO A 114 13.14 -12.68 4.02
N GLU A 115 13.98 -13.64 3.59
CA GLU A 115 14.69 -14.57 4.49
C GLU A 115 15.71 -13.86 5.39
N GLY A 116 16.31 -12.77 4.91
CA GLY A 116 17.31 -11.97 5.63
C GLY A 116 16.75 -10.81 6.46
N GLY A 117 15.43 -10.73 6.61
CA GLY A 117 14.76 -9.55 7.15
C GLY A 117 14.50 -8.48 6.10
N PHE A 118 13.90 -7.36 6.51
CA PHE A 118 13.51 -6.31 5.59
C PHE A 118 14.70 -5.45 5.18
N PRO A 119 14.82 -5.07 3.89
CA PRO A 119 15.91 -4.22 3.44
C PRO A 119 15.80 -2.83 4.07
N GLU A 120 16.96 -2.22 4.32
CA GLU A 120 17.03 -0.82 4.71
C GLU A 120 16.59 0.07 3.54
N VAL A 121 15.89 1.16 3.87
CA VAL A 121 15.38 2.09 2.88
C VAL A 121 16.27 3.33 2.86
N GLU A 122 16.92 3.56 1.72
CA GLU A 122 17.85 4.68 1.53
C GLU A 122 17.14 6.05 1.61
N ALA A 123 17.90 7.07 1.99
CA ALA A 123 17.43 8.44 1.97
C ALA A 123 17.02 8.85 0.54
N GLY A 124 15.84 9.47 0.40
CA GLY A 124 15.31 9.87 -0.91
C GLY A 124 14.46 8.79 -1.61
N TYR A 125 14.26 7.62 -0.99
CA TYR A 125 13.31 6.61 -1.46
C TYR A 125 11.84 7.06 -1.32
N ASP A 126 11.56 7.75 -0.21
CA ASP A 126 10.29 8.40 0.06
C ASP A 126 10.41 9.89 -0.30
N HIS A 127 9.58 10.37 -1.21
CA HIS A 127 9.62 11.75 -1.69
C HIS A 127 8.55 12.63 -1.05
N LEU A 128 7.45 12.02 -0.61
CA LEU A 128 6.34 12.69 0.03
C LEU A 128 6.57 12.75 1.53
N PRO A 129 6.48 13.95 2.14
CA PRO A 129 6.61 14.09 3.58
C PRO A 129 5.41 13.47 4.30
N GLU A 130 5.55 13.27 5.61
CA GLU A 130 4.42 12.92 6.47
C GLU A 130 3.32 13.99 6.37
N PRO A 131 2.03 13.62 6.27
CA PRO A 131 0.97 14.60 6.21
C PRO A 131 0.93 15.37 7.54
N PRO A 132 0.70 16.69 7.50
CA PRO A 132 0.58 17.45 8.74
C PRO A 132 -0.57 16.89 9.58
N PRO A 133 -0.41 16.84 10.92
CA PRO A 133 -1.46 16.32 11.79
C PRO A 133 -2.74 17.16 11.60
N SER A 134 -3.87 16.48 11.42
CA SER A 134 -5.16 17.10 11.16
C SER A 134 -6.26 16.53 12.05
N ILE A 135 -7.26 17.36 12.36
CA ILE A 135 -8.51 16.94 13.02
C ILE A 135 -9.64 17.21 12.04
N PHE A 136 -10.45 16.19 11.71
CA PHE A 136 -11.50 16.26 10.68
C PHE A 136 -11.01 16.80 9.32
N GLY A 137 -9.76 16.51 8.94
CA GLY A 137 -9.16 17.02 7.70
C GLY A 137 -8.68 18.47 7.76
N ILE A 138 -8.75 19.14 8.91
CA ILE A 138 -8.22 20.49 9.14
C ILE A 138 -6.80 20.37 9.72
N PRO A 139 -5.76 20.87 9.03
CA PRO A 139 -4.38 20.86 9.55
C PRO A 139 -4.26 21.67 10.84
N LEU A 140 -3.67 21.09 11.88
CA LEU A 140 -3.51 21.72 13.20
C LEU A 140 -2.61 22.96 13.18
N THR A 141 -1.75 23.10 12.17
CA THR A 141 -0.93 24.31 11.95
C THR A 141 -1.75 25.55 11.66
N ARG A 142 -3.02 25.42 11.19
CA ARG A 142 -3.92 26.57 11.02
C ARG A 142 -4.60 27.02 12.31
N LEU A 143 -4.88 26.09 13.24
CA LEU A 143 -5.54 26.40 14.52
C LEU A 143 -4.66 27.21 15.49
N ARG A 144 -3.34 27.21 15.32
CA ARG A 144 -2.40 27.96 16.18
C ARG A 144 -2.19 29.42 15.78
N ARG A 145 -2.75 29.87 14.65
CA ARG A 145 -2.59 31.25 14.16
C ARG A 145 -3.71 32.20 14.59
N ASP A 146 -4.76 31.66 15.21
CA ASP A 146 -5.97 32.40 15.59
C ASP A 146 -6.17 32.44 17.13
N LEU A 147 -5.09 32.30 17.91
CA LEU A 147 -5.06 32.48 19.37
C LEU A 147 -4.02 33.53 19.78
#